data_AF-A0A9P5PFK0-F1
#
_entry.id   AF-A0A9P5PFK0-F1
#
_cell.length_a   1.000
_cell.length_b   1.000
_cell.length_c   1.000
_cell.angle_alpha   90.00
_cell.angle_beta   90.00
_cell.angle_gamma   90.00
#
_symmetry.space_group_name_H-M   'P 1'
#
loop_
_entity.id
_entity.type
_entity.pdbx_description
1 polymer ?
#
loop_
_entity_poly.entity_id
_entity_poly.type
_entity_poly.pdbx_seq_one_letter_code
_entity_poly.pdbx_strand_id
1 'polypeptide(L)'
;MLISWTSATNAAQLYNVVLAANSSTKQPPTSNLSTDHVWDAFTILTLLEDFARQGRVLDVPHGCVQANRFFEAMAYRTSRIADIGHEMDRHYCDKCMRVFQEENGELSKIHALVVDGICIGRPCCAYQLEPCKNPLMSKHARFCAVHAPESLVCAVVTCRSAVDEGYLTCSEPAHRQLESNRRERQKAMFYLSQVHHRHGISHPANSLEPDDLADDIELPDGPEAPQQSTTFTAQDQCPDKEDESARKLRGVFGRNRTHAEVVFHRPCGIMIRRETCYKAETLTQITESLHWLEGRGLLPEVLFYDNGCRLYRSFRARNDPLFDKLALPVDVFHWKSKHKKTDIECSYHCSPYSFPELRVDATGSWYFNSSVAEQNNVWLGGYHSMLREMGEVRYNFFLDEMILRRNRLTFAKLHDYSPGTLPTT
;
A
#
# COMPACT_ATOMS: atom_id res chain seq x y z
N MET A 1 -6.86 -3.74 17.33
CA MET A 1 -6.45 -3.27 15.99
C MET A 1 -4.97 -3.51 15.73
N LEU A 2 -4.03 -2.91 16.47
CA LEU A 2 -2.58 -2.97 16.17
C LEU A 2 -1.92 -4.37 16.25
N ILE A 3 -2.21 -5.12 17.32
CA ILE A 3 -1.49 -6.38 17.64
C ILE A 3 -2.08 -7.58 16.89
N SER A 4 -3.39 -7.56 16.67
CA SER A 4 -4.19 -8.73 16.26
C SER A 4 -5.05 -8.46 15.02
N TRP A 5 -4.87 -7.32 14.34
CA TRP A 5 -5.64 -6.92 13.16
C TRP A 5 -7.17 -6.99 13.34
N THR A 6 -7.62 -6.86 14.59
CA THR A 6 -9.04 -6.98 14.94
C THR A 6 -9.80 -5.75 14.44
N SER A 7 -10.83 -5.99 13.62
CA SER A 7 -11.75 -4.96 13.12
C SER A 7 -12.49 -4.24 14.26
N ALA A 8 -13.04 -3.05 13.97
CA ALA A 8 -13.85 -2.31 14.94
C ALA A 8 -15.05 -3.14 15.43
N THR A 9 -15.71 -3.86 14.53
CA THR A 9 -16.83 -4.76 14.87
C THR A 9 -16.37 -5.88 15.82
N ASN A 10 -15.26 -6.56 15.49
CA ASN A 10 -14.76 -7.63 16.36
C ASN A 10 -14.23 -7.09 17.70
N ALA A 11 -13.66 -5.89 17.71
CA ALA A 11 -13.22 -5.24 18.94
C ALA A 11 -14.42 -4.93 19.84
N ALA A 12 -15.50 -4.41 19.27
CA ALA A 12 -16.76 -4.17 19.97
C ALA A 12 -17.37 -5.46 20.52
N GLN A 13 -17.45 -6.52 19.69
CA GLN A 13 -17.96 -7.83 20.10
C GLN A 13 -17.10 -8.46 21.21
N LEU A 14 -15.78 -8.47 21.06
CA LEU A 14 -14.87 -9.02 22.05
C LEU A 14 -15.03 -8.29 23.40
N TYR A 15 -15.12 -6.96 23.37
CA TYR A 15 -15.36 -6.16 24.57
C TYR A 15 -16.70 -6.54 25.23
N ASN A 16 -17.79 -6.56 24.47
CA ASN A 16 -19.13 -6.85 25.00
C ASN A 16 -19.25 -8.27 25.58
N VAL A 17 -18.63 -9.26 24.94
CA VAL A 17 -18.72 -10.67 25.37
C VAL A 17 -17.77 -10.96 26.54
N VAL A 18 -16.53 -10.49 26.47
CA VAL A 18 -15.47 -10.92 27.40
C VAL A 18 -15.23 -9.93 28.54
N LEU A 19 -15.27 -8.63 28.25
CA LEU A 19 -14.85 -7.61 29.21
C LEU A 19 -16.05 -6.97 29.94
N ALA A 20 -17.16 -6.71 29.23
CA ALA A 20 -18.35 -6.12 29.83
C ALA A 20 -19.08 -7.09 30.77
N ALA A 21 -19.11 -8.39 30.45
CA ALA A 21 -19.74 -9.42 31.29
C ALA A 21 -19.02 -9.66 32.63
N ASN A 22 -17.73 -9.32 32.72
CA ASN A 22 -16.89 -9.51 33.91
C ASN A 22 -16.76 -8.23 34.77
N SER A 23 -17.46 -7.15 34.41
CA SER A 23 -17.47 -5.90 35.16
C SER A 23 -18.34 -6.03 36.41
N SER A 24 -17.71 -6.05 37.59
CA SER A 24 -18.33 -6.18 38.92
C SER A 24 -19.09 -4.95 39.41
N THR A 25 -19.32 -3.96 38.56
CA THR A 25 -20.15 -2.79 38.89
C THR A 25 -21.63 -3.18 38.92
N LYS A 26 -22.30 -2.94 40.05
CA LYS A 26 -23.75 -3.19 40.28
C LYS A 26 -24.71 -2.43 39.35
N GLN A 27 -24.20 -1.70 38.37
CA GLN A 27 -24.99 -1.06 37.32
C GLN A 27 -24.61 -1.70 36.00
N PRO A 28 -25.56 -2.26 35.23
CA PRO A 28 -25.28 -2.73 33.89
C PRO A 28 -24.78 -1.53 33.06
N PRO A 29 -23.71 -1.68 32.25
CA PRO A 29 -23.36 -0.64 31.29
C PRO A 29 -24.59 -0.37 30.43
N THR A 30 -25.00 0.90 30.35
CA THR A 30 -26.30 1.32 29.81
C THR A 30 -26.46 1.10 28.30
N SER A 31 -25.40 0.68 27.59
CA SER A 31 -25.45 0.28 26.18
C SER A 31 -24.23 -0.57 25.79
N ASN A 32 -24.42 -1.56 24.90
CA ASN A 32 -23.33 -2.32 24.28
C ASN A 32 -22.42 -1.41 23.45
N LEU A 33 -21.11 -1.70 23.44
CA LEU A 33 -20.16 -1.04 22.55
C LEU A 33 -20.50 -1.39 21.09
N SER A 34 -20.62 -0.39 20.23
CA SER A 34 -20.90 -0.57 18.79
C SER A 34 -19.62 -0.42 17.96
N THR A 35 -19.68 -0.83 16.69
CA THR A 35 -18.60 -0.60 15.72
C THR A 35 -18.29 0.90 15.57
N ASP A 36 -19.32 1.75 15.55
CA ASP A 36 -19.17 3.20 15.40
C ASP A 36 -18.46 3.81 16.61
N HIS A 37 -18.78 3.37 17.83
CA HIS A 37 -18.06 3.83 19.03
C HIS A 37 -16.55 3.53 18.95
N VAL A 38 -16.17 2.37 18.42
CA VAL A 38 -14.75 2.01 18.28
C VAL A 38 -14.07 2.87 17.20
N TRP A 39 -14.72 3.10 16.06
CA TRP A 39 -14.17 3.96 15.01
C TRP A 39 -14.07 5.43 15.43
N ASP A 40 -15.08 5.95 16.12
CA ASP A 40 -15.08 7.30 16.65
C ASP A 40 -14.00 7.45 17.72
N ALA A 41 -13.90 6.52 18.67
CA ALA A 41 -12.85 6.56 19.70
C ALA A 41 -11.45 6.51 19.09
N PHE A 42 -11.22 5.63 18.11
CA PHE A 42 -9.96 5.57 17.37
C PHE A 42 -9.63 6.90 16.69
N THR A 43 -10.58 7.44 15.92
CA THR A 43 -10.39 8.66 15.15
C THR A 43 -10.14 9.87 16.05
N ILE A 44 -10.99 10.06 17.07
CA ILE A 44 -10.92 11.17 18.01
C ILE A 44 -9.61 11.10 18.80
N LEU A 45 -9.27 9.93 19.35
CA LEU A 45 -8.03 9.78 20.13
C LEU A 45 -6.80 10.06 19.28
N THR A 46 -6.72 9.49 18.08
CA THR A 46 -5.58 9.72 17.18
C THR A 46 -5.45 11.19 16.79
N LEU A 47 -6.56 11.88 16.50
CA LEU A 47 -6.53 13.32 16.19
C LEU A 47 -6.15 14.16 17.40
N LEU A 48 -6.71 13.88 18.59
CA LEU A 48 -6.36 14.61 19.81
C LEU A 48 -4.88 14.46 20.16
N GLU A 49 -4.32 13.25 20.10
CA GLU A 49 -2.88 13.04 20.33
C GLU A 49 -2.01 13.73 19.28
N ASP A 50 -2.47 13.82 18.03
CA ASP A 50 -1.76 14.50 16.95
C ASP A 50 -1.75 16.03 17.10
N PHE A 51 -2.89 16.61 17.45
CA PHE A 51 -3.01 18.04 17.69
C PHE A 51 -2.31 18.45 18.98
N ALA A 52 -2.37 17.64 20.04
CA ALA A 52 -1.64 17.86 21.29
C ALA A 52 -0.12 17.89 21.05
N ARG A 53 0.43 16.95 20.26
CA ARG A 53 1.86 16.95 19.89
C ARG A 53 2.28 18.19 19.09
N GLN A 54 1.35 18.79 18.35
CA GLN A 54 1.59 20.03 17.61
C GLN A 54 1.38 21.30 18.47
N GLY A 55 0.93 21.17 19.72
CA GLY A 55 0.53 22.33 20.54
C GLY A 55 -0.69 23.06 19.97
N ARG A 56 -1.60 22.34 19.29
CA ARG A 56 -2.80 22.89 18.63
C ARG A 56 -4.08 22.33 19.23
N VAL A 57 -5.17 23.05 19.03
CA VAL A 57 -6.52 22.61 19.38
C VAL A 57 -7.16 21.93 18.16
N LEU A 58 -7.76 20.76 18.36
CA LEU A 58 -8.57 20.10 17.34
C LEU A 58 -9.89 20.86 17.18
N ASP A 59 -10.06 21.50 16.02
CA ASP A 59 -11.30 22.18 15.64
C ASP A 59 -12.04 21.35 14.58
N VAL A 60 -13.34 21.11 14.80
CA VAL A 60 -14.18 20.32 13.91
C VAL A 60 -15.60 20.89 13.81
N PRO A 61 -16.27 20.78 12.64
CA PRO A 61 -17.61 21.35 12.47
C PRO A 61 -18.66 20.69 13.37
N HIS A 62 -19.44 21.50 14.08
CA HIS A 62 -20.52 20.99 14.95
C HIS A 62 -21.74 20.47 14.15
N GLY A 63 -22.16 21.20 13.12
CA GLY A 63 -23.44 20.98 12.40
C GLY A 63 -23.42 19.93 11.27
N CYS A 64 -22.36 19.14 11.15
CA CYS A 64 -22.24 18.12 10.11
C CYS A 64 -22.65 16.72 10.59
N VAL A 65 -22.90 15.81 9.65
CA VAL A 65 -23.15 14.38 9.94
C VAL A 65 -21.90 13.79 10.60
N GLN A 66 -22.09 13.06 11.71
CA GLN A 66 -20.99 12.48 12.52
C GLN A 66 -19.96 11.73 11.68
N ALA A 67 -20.42 10.92 10.71
CA ALA A 67 -19.56 10.14 9.82
C ALA A 67 -18.52 10.99 9.06
N ASN A 68 -18.81 12.26 8.82
CA ASN A 68 -17.97 13.17 8.03
C ASN A 68 -17.25 14.21 8.89
N ARG A 69 -17.58 14.31 10.20
CA ARG A 69 -17.13 15.38 11.09
C ARG A 69 -15.62 15.54 11.16
N PHE A 70 -14.90 14.43 11.06
CA PHE A 70 -13.45 14.40 11.20
C PHE A 70 -12.71 14.32 9.85
N PHE A 71 -13.40 14.33 8.70
CA PHE A 71 -12.75 14.11 7.41
C PHE A 71 -11.67 15.13 7.09
N GLU A 72 -11.93 16.42 7.30
CA GLU A 72 -10.95 17.47 7.04
C GLU A 72 -9.73 17.35 7.96
N ALA A 73 -9.95 17.07 9.25
CA ALA A 73 -8.86 16.88 10.22
C ALA A 73 -8.02 15.62 9.90
N MET A 74 -8.65 14.53 9.49
CA MET A 74 -7.96 13.31 9.04
C MET A 74 -7.14 13.58 7.77
N ALA A 75 -7.73 14.22 6.77
CA ALA A 75 -7.06 14.56 5.51
C ALA A 75 -5.87 15.51 5.76
N TYR A 76 -6.06 16.56 6.56
CA TYR A 76 -5.00 17.48 6.96
C TYR A 76 -3.81 16.76 7.59
N ARG A 77 -4.07 15.84 8.53
CA ARG A 77 -3.02 15.06 9.19
C ARG A 77 -2.26 14.19 8.20
N THR A 78 -2.96 13.43 7.36
CA THR A 78 -2.33 12.55 6.37
C THR A 78 -1.52 13.35 5.35
N SER A 79 -2.05 14.44 4.81
CA SER A 79 -1.31 15.31 3.89
C SER A 79 -0.04 15.85 4.54
N ARG A 80 -0.13 16.32 5.79
CA ARG A 80 1.04 16.75 6.57
C ARG A 80 2.08 15.62 6.69
N ILE A 81 1.67 14.40 7.04
CA ILE A 81 2.61 13.27 7.14
C ILE A 81 3.27 12.95 5.77
N ALA A 82 2.51 13.02 4.68
CA ALA A 82 3.04 12.79 3.33
C ALA A 82 4.06 13.87 2.91
N ASP A 83 3.77 15.13 3.24
CA ASP A 83 4.56 16.31 2.84
C ASP A 83 5.80 16.51 3.70
N ILE A 84 5.63 16.48 5.04
CA ILE A 84 6.67 16.78 6.03
C ILE A 84 7.16 15.55 6.80
N GLY A 85 6.69 14.35 6.50
CA GLY A 85 7.12 13.14 7.18
C GLY A 85 6.55 13.01 8.60
N HIS A 86 7.10 12.07 9.36
CA HIS A 86 6.66 11.77 10.71
C HIS A 86 7.83 11.56 11.67
N GLU A 87 7.56 11.48 12.97
CA GLU A 87 8.53 11.46 14.09
C GLU A 87 9.64 10.39 14.05
N MET A 88 9.63 9.48 13.08
CA MET A 88 10.56 8.34 12.97
C MET A 88 11.32 8.30 11.63
N ASP A 89 11.11 9.28 10.73
CA ASP A 89 11.73 9.33 9.41
C ASP A 89 13.27 9.46 9.48
N ARG A 90 13.76 10.22 10.47
CA ARG A 90 15.19 10.42 10.73
C ARG A 90 15.81 9.42 11.70
N HIS A 91 15.11 8.31 12.01
CA HIS A 91 15.65 7.28 12.89
C HIS A 91 16.94 6.66 12.33
N TYR A 92 17.92 6.44 13.21
CA TYR A 92 19.02 5.51 12.99
C TYR A 92 19.23 4.63 14.23
N CYS A 93 19.91 3.51 14.05
CA CYS A 93 20.38 2.58 15.09
C CYS A 93 21.41 1.62 14.46
N ASP A 94 22.11 0.85 15.27
CA ASP A 94 23.16 -0.08 14.84
C ASP A 94 22.65 -1.16 13.84
N LYS A 95 21.33 -1.39 13.78
CA LYS A 95 20.72 -2.30 12.81
C LYS A 95 20.47 -1.69 11.43
N CYS A 96 20.35 -0.38 11.32
CA CYS A 96 20.06 0.29 10.05
C CYS A 96 21.20 1.19 9.56
N MET A 97 22.14 1.54 10.44
CA MET A 97 23.36 2.24 10.11
C MET A 97 24.57 1.45 10.59
N ARG A 98 25.54 1.25 9.71
CA ARG A 98 26.85 0.67 10.02
C ARG A 98 27.88 1.78 9.99
N VAL A 99 28.70 1.89 11.03
CA VAL A 99 29.90 2.74 11.05
C VAL A 99 31.12 1.81 11.11
N PHE A 100 32.12 2.05 10.27
CA PHE A 100 33.32 1.23 10.21
C PHE A 100 34.54 2.08 9.85
N GLN A 101 35.72 1.56 10.16
CA GLN A 101 36.98 2.21 9.83
C GLN A 101 37.50 1.67 8.49
N GLU A 102 37.86 2.58 7.61
CA GLU A 102 38.50 2.27 6.33
C GLU A 102 40.00 1.96 6.50
N GLU A 103 40.64 1.45 5.45
CA GLU A 103 42.08 1.12 5.45
C GLU A 103 42.98 2.34 5.71
N ASN A 104 42.52 3.53 5.32
CA ASN A 104 43.18 4.82 5.60
C ASN A 104 43.05 5.28 7.07
N GLY A 105 42.26 4.58 7.89
CA GLY A 105 41.98 4.92 9.28
C GLY A 105 40.81 5.89 9.49
N GLU A 106 40.17 6.37 8.43
CA GLU A 106 38.99 7.25 8.49
C GLU A 106 37.72 6.45 8.83
N LEU A 107 36.74 7.12 9.44
CA LEU A 107 35.44 6.51 9.75
C LEU A 107 34.46 6.78 8.62
N SER A 108 33.90 5.70 8.08
CA SER A 108 32.83 5.74 7.09
C SER A 108 31.53 5.19 7.67
N LYS A 109 30.42 5.68 7.13
CA LYS A 109 29.08 5.22 7.50
C LYS A 109 28.30 4.75 6.30
N ILE A 110 27.44 3.76 6.53
CA ILE A 110 26.42 3.32 5.58
C ILE A 110 25.11 3.27 6.30
N HIS A 111 24.15 4.04 5.82
CA HIS A 111 22.75 3.94 6.15
C HIS A 111 22.04 3.20 5.01
N ALA A 112 21.22 2.21 5.36
CA ALA A 112 20.46 1.47 4.37
C ALA A 112 18.95 1.75 4.46
N LEU A 113 18.28 1.64 3.31
CA LEU A 113 16.84 1.46 3.19
C LEU A 113 16.52 0.18 2.43
N VAL A 114 15.33 -0.35 2.68
CA VAL A 114 14.72 -1.45 1.94
C VAL A 114 13.37 -0.98 1.45
N VAL A 115 13.06 -1.20 0.18
CA VAL A 115 11.79 -0.79 -0.44
C VAL A 115 11.12 -1.99 -1.06
N ASP A 116 9.82 -2.13 -0.79
CA ASP A 116 8.98 -3.15 -1.40
C ASP A 116 7.52 -2.65 -1.49
N GLY A 117 6.77 -3.24 -2.42
CA GLY A 117 5.36 -2.94 -2.68
C GLY A 117 4.43 -4.00 -2.13
N ILE A 118 3.31 -3.60 -1.55
CA ILE A 118 2.25 -4.50 -1.09
C ILE A 118 0.89 -4.16 -1.70
N CYS A 119 0.21 -5.17 -2.25
CA CYS A 119 -1.14 -5.08 -2.77
C CYS A 119 -2.20 -5.10 -1.64
N ILE A 120 -2.29 -4.00 -0.89
CA ILE A 120 -3.36 -3.73 0.11
C ILE A 120 -4.20 -2.52 -0.27
N GLY A 121 -4.39 -2.31 -1.57
CA GLY A 121 -4.96 -1.08 -2.13
C GLY A 121 -6.39 -0.77 -1.68
N ARG A 122 -6.86 0.42 -2.03
CA ARG A 122 -8.20 0.94 -1.74
C ARG A 122 -8.99 1.18 -3.03
N PRO A 123 -10.32 1.33 -2.97
CA PRO A 123 -11.11 1.77 -4.12
C PRO A 123 -10.64 3.12 -4.67
N CYS A 124 -10.55 3.23 -5.99
CA CYS A 124 -10.17 4.43 -6.72
C CYS A 124 -10.97 4.59 -8.02
N CYS A 125 -10.87 5.76 -8.64
CA CYS A 125 -11.55 6.07 -9.89
C CYS A 125 -11.14 5.11 -11.01
N ALA A 126 -12.13 4.56 -11.73
CA ALA A 126 -11.91 3.64 -12.85
C ALA A 126 -11.43 4.30 -14.14
N TYR A 127 -10.99 5.56 -14.09
CA TYR A 127 -10.51 6.26 -15.27
C TYR A 127 -9.20 5.64 -15.78
N GLN A 128 -9.14 5.38 -17.09
CA GLN A 128 -8.16 4.46 -17.65
C GLN A 128 -7.05 5.12 -18.44
N LEU A 129 -7.21 6.39 -18.87
CA LEU A 129 -6.19 7.07 -19.67
C LEU A 129 -4.96 7.39 -18.82
N GLU A 130 -5.15 8.02 -17.66
CA GLU A 130 -4.06 8.34 -16.73
C GLU A 130 -4.40 7.98 -15.27
N PRO A 131 -3.42 7.90 -14.36
CA PRO A 131 -3.69 7.62 -12.95
C PRO A 131 -4.51 8.75 -12.31
N CYS A 132 -5.80 8.50 -12.06
CA CYS A 132 -6.66 9.46 -11.37
C CYS A 132 -6.49 9.35 -9.85
N LYS A 133 -6.01 10.44 -9.22
CA LYS A 133 -5.86 10.54 -7.76
C LYS A 133 -7.09 11.11 -7.04
N ASN A 134 -8.10 11.57 -7.77
CA ASN A 134 -9.30 12.15 -7.16
C ASN A 134 -10.11 11.09 -6.39
N PRO A 135 -10.62 11.41 -5.19
CA PRO A 135 -11.42 10.50 -4.40
C PRO A 135 -12.75 10.16 -5.09
N LEU A 136 -13.26 8.97 -4.82
CA LEU A 136 -14.61 8.60 -5.17
C LEU A 136 -15.62 9.31 -4.26
N MET A 137 -16.73 9.77 -4.82
CA MET A 137 -17.81 10.43 -4.07
C MET A 137 -18.55 9.46 -3.13
N SER A 138 -18.55 8.17 -3.46
CA SER A 138 -19.09 7.11 -2.63
C SER A 138 -18.32 5.81 -2.90
N LYS A 139 -18.42 4.85 -1.97
CA LYS A 139 -17.82 3.52 -2.16
C LYS A 139 -18.36 2.78 -3.39
N HIS A 140 -19.56 3.11 -3.87
CA HIS A 140 -20.18 2.45 -5.04
C HIS A 140 -19.93 3.20 -6.37
N ALA A 141 -19.35 4.40 -6.32
CA ALA A 141 -19.09 5.17 -7.52
C ALA A 141 -17.98 4.54 -8.36
N ARG A 142 -18.23 4.34 -9.66
CA ARG A 142 -17.22 3.86 -10.62
C ARG A 142 -16.18 4.93 -10.96
N PHE A 143 -16.63 6.18 -11.06
CA PHE A 143 -15.79 7.33 -11.39
C PHE A 143 -15.89 8.41 -10.31
N CYS A 144 -14.83 9.21 -10.16
CA CYS A 144 -14.85 10.42 -9.34
C CYS A 144 -15.72 11.50 -10.01
N ALA A 145 -15.99 12.60 -9.29
CA ALA A 145 -16.82 13.69 -9.82
C ALA A 145 -16.29 14.27 -11.14
N VAL A 146 -14.97 14.40 -11.29
CA VAL A 146 -14.33 14.92 -12.51
C VAL A 146 -14.51 13.98 -13.69
N HIS A 147 -14.44 12.67 -13.46
CA HIS A 147 -14.59 11.65 -14.50
C HIS A 147 -16.00 11.09 -14.60
N ALA A 148 -17.00 11.73 -13.98
CA ALA A 148 -18.39 11.32 -14.09
C ALA A 148 -18.86 11.16 -15.57
N PRO A 149 -18.45 12.01 -16.53
CA PRO A 149 -18.83 11.84 -17.94
C PRO A 149 -18.38 10.50 -18.56
N GLU A 150 -17.34 9.85 -18.04
CA GLU A 150 -16.86 8.55 -18.53
C GLU A 150 -17.87 7.42 -18.29
N SER A 151 -18.91 7.65 -17.47
CA SER A 151 -20.02 6.70 -17.36
C SER A 151 -20.84 6.57 -18.65
N LEU A 152 -20.74 7.53 -19.56
CA LEU A 152 -21.41 7.53 -20.86
C LEU A 152 -20.58 6.84 -21.96
N VAL A 153 -19.36 6.42 -21.63
CA VAL A 153 -18.44 5.74 -22.54
C VAL A 153 -18.42 4.25 -22.23
N CYS A 154 -18.36 3.44 -23.28
CA CYS A 154 -18.30 1.98 -23.17
C CYS A 154 -17.22 1.53 -22.17
N ALA A 155 -17.57 0.59 -21.28
CA ALA A 155 -16.70 0.09 -20.23
C ALA A 155 -15.49 -0.73 -20.70
N VAL A 156 -15.43 -1.07 -21.99
CA VAL A 156 -14.29 -1.77 -22.60
C VAL A 156 -13.14 -0.82 -22.82
N VAL A 157 -11.94 -1.21 -22.35
CA VAL A 157 -10.78 -0.32 -22.18
C VAL A 157 -10.35 0.40 -23.45
N THR A 158 -10.47 -0.27 -24.59
CA THR A 158 -10.05 0.22 -25.91
C THR A 158 -11.19 0.87 -26.69
N CYS A 159 -12.41 0.92 -26.14
CA CYS A 159 -13.58 1.45 -26.81
C CYS A 159 -13.91 2.86 -26.30
N ARG A 160 -14.28 3.75 -27.23
CA ARG A 160 -14.72 5.12 -26.92
C ARG A 160 -16.14 5.43 -27.41
N SER A 161 -16.85 4.42 -27.91
CA SER A 161 -18.25 4.56 -28.31
C SER A 161 -19.14 4.81 -27.10
N ALA A 162 -20.26 5.51 -27.31
CA ALA A 162 -21.27 5.73 -26.28
C ALA A 162 -21.88 4.41 -25.79
N VAL A 163 -22.31 4.38 -24.53
CA VAL A 163 -23.11 3.28 -23.99
C VAL A 163 -24.53 3.32 -24.56
N ASP A 164 -25.17 2.16 -24.71
CA ASP A 164 -26.62 2.15 -24.98
C ASP A 164 -27.40 2.18 -23.66
N GLU A 165 -28.66 2.59 -23.74
CA GLU A 165 -29.58 2.66 -22.62
C GLU A 165 -29.72 1.31 -21.90
N GLY A 166 -29.56 1.32 -20.57
CA GLY A 166 -29.65 0.12 -19.74
C GLY A 166 -28.38 -0.74 -19.70
N TYR A 167 -27.28 -0.30 -20.31
CA TYR A 167 -26.01 -1.01 -20.31
C TYR A 167 -24.81 -0.12 -19.97
N LEU A 168 -23.69 -0.76 -19.63
CA LEU A 168 -22.39 -0.11 -19.41
C LEU A 168 -21.47 -0.21 -20.64
N THR A 169 -21.91 -0.91 -21.69
CA THR A 169 -21.17 -1.09 -22.96
C THR A 169 -21.93 -0.46 -24.15
N CYS A 170 -21.26 -0.32 -25.29
CA CYS A 170 -21.90 0.01 -26.56
C CYS A 170 -22.58 -1.22 -27.20
N SER A 171 -23.25 -1.04 -28.34
CA SER A 171 -23.97 -2.09 -29.07
C SER A 171 -23.10 -3.20 -29.68
N GLU A 172 -21.76 -3.11 -29.60
CA GLU A 172 -20.83 -4.12 -30.13
C GLU A 172 -21.06 -5.48 -29.43
N PRO A 173 -21.37 -6.56 -30.18
CA PRO A 173 -21.71 -7.86 -29.58
C PRO A 173 -20.66 -8.40 -28.61
N ALA A 174 -19.37 -8.24 -28.91
CA ALA A 174 -18.30 -8.72 -28.03
C ALA A 174 -18.26 -7.96 -26.69
N HIS A 175 -18.55 -6.66 -26.70
CA HIS A 175 -18.60 -5.84 -25.48
C HIS A 175 -19.83 -6.18 -24.64
N ARG A 176 -20.98 -6.38 -25.30
CA ARG A 176 -22.22 -6.84 -24.68
C ARG A 176 -22.04 -8.18 -24.00
N GLN A 177 -21.32 -9.11 -24.63
CA GLN A 177 -21.05 -10.42 -24.06
C GLN A 177 -20.27 -10.32 -22.74
N LEU A 178 -19.26 -9.45 -22.64
CA LEU A 178 -18.53 -9.23 -21.39
C LEU A 178 -19.46 -8.74 -20.27
N GLU A 179 -20.37 -7.81 -20.57
CA GLU A 179 -21.33 -7.33 -19.58
C GLU A 179 -22.35 -8.39 -19.18
N SER A 180 -22.84 -9.19 -20.13
CA SER A 180 -23.76 -10.30 -19.88
C SER A 180 -23.12 -11.37 -18.99
N ASN A 181 -21.88 -11.79 -19.31
CA ASN A 181 -21.10 -12.73 -18.51
C ASN A 181 -20.97 -12.25 -17.06
N ARG A 182 -20.67 -10.95 -16.88
CA ARG A 182 -20.63 -10.33 -15.56
C ARG A 182 -21.98 -10.49 -14.85
N ARG A 183 -23.07 -10.02 -15.46
CA ARG A 183 -24.43 -10.03 -14.85
C ARG A 183 -24.85 -11.44 -14.45
N GLU A 184 -24.55 -12.46 -15.25
CA GLU A 184 -24.83 -13.86 -14.93
C GLU A 184 -24.02 -14.36 -13.73
N ARG A 185 -22.73 -14.01 -13.66
CA ARG A 185 -21.86 -14.34 -12.53
C ARG A 185 -22.35 -13.71 -11.23
N GLN A 186 -22.79 -12.45 -11.25
CA GLN A 186 -23.33 -11.78 -10.05
C GLN A 186 -24.57 -12.54 -9.53
N LYS A 187 -25.47 -12.95 -10.43
CA LYS A 187 -26.66 -13.74 -10.06
C LYS A 187 -26.29 -15.12 -9.50
N ALA A 188 -25.31 -15.80 -10.10
CA ALA A 188 -24.85 -17.12 -9.64
C ALA A 188 -24.23 -17.06 -8.24
N MET A 189 -23.42 -16.04 -7.94
CA MET A 189 -22.84 -15.82 -6.62
C MET A 189 -23.89 -15.55 -5.54
N PHE A 190 -24.91 -14.75 -5.86
CA PHE A 190 -26.02 -14.50 -4.94
C PHE A 190 -26.78 -15.79 -4.60
N TYR A 191 -27.04 -16.63 -5.62
CA TYR A 191 -27.64 -17.94 -5.42
C TYR A 191 -26.77 -18.85 -4.54
N LEU A 192 -25.46 -18.91 -4.81
CA LEU A 192 -24.51 -19.73 -4.04
C LEU A 192 -24.45 -19.28 -2.57
N SER A 193 -24.42 -17.98 -2.31
CA SER A 193 -24.42 -17.42 -0.95
C SER A 193 -25.66 -17.84 -0.16
N GLN A 194 -26.85 -17.78 -0.78
CA GLN A 194 -28.08 -18.27 -0.15
C GLN A 194 -28.03 -19.76 0.17
N VAL A 195 -27.44 -20.58 -0.70
CA VAL A 195 -27.26 -22.02 -0.47
C VAL A 195 -26.32 -22.26 0.72
N HIS A 196 -25.17 -21.59 0.78
CA HIS A 196 -24.23 -21.70 1.90
C HIS A 196 -24.86 -21.28 3.23
N HIS A 197 -25.66 -20.22 3.24
CA HIS A 197 -26.39 -19.76 4.42
C HIS A 197 -27.39 -20.82 4.92
N ARG A 198 -28.13 -21.47 4.00
CA ARG A 198 -29.07 -22.56 4.34
C ARG A 198 -28.38 -23.80 4.89
N HIS A 199 -27.15 -24.07 4.49
CA HIS A 199 -26.36 -25.22 4.98
C HIS A 199 -25.62 -24.95 6.29
N GLY A 200 -25.83 -23.79 6.93
CA GLY A 200 -25.20 -23.48 8.22
C GLY A 200 -23.68 -23.30 8.15
N ILE A 201 -23.11 -23.19 6.93
CA ILE A 201 -21.71 -22.85 6.71
C ILE A 201 -21.60 -21.32 6.78
N SER A 202 -21.98 -20.76 7.94
CA SER A 202 -21.77 -19.34 8.21
C SER A 202 -20.35 -19.16 8.71
N HIS A 203 -19.52 -18.49 7.92
CA HIS A 203 -18.32 -17.86 8.45
C HIS A 203 -18.72 -16.85 9.55
N PRO A 204 -17.84 -16.56 10.54
CA PRO A 204 -18.10 -15.50 11.52
C PRO A 204 -18.47 -14.20 10.80
N ALA A 205 -19.21 -13.31 11.46
CA ALA A 205 -19.86 -12.09 10.93
C ALA A 205 -19.01 -11.11 10.06
N ASN A 206 -17.74 -11.43 9.80
CA ASN A 206 -16.82 -10.73 8.92
C ASN A 206 -16.58 -11.37 7.55
N SER A 207 -17.19 -12.50 7.20
CA SER A 207 -17.23 -12.90 5.78
C SER A 207 -18.49 -12.33 5.14
N LEU A 208 -18.35 -11.07 4.73
CA LEU A 208 -19.02 -10.36 3.63
C LEU A 208 -20.42 -10.88 3.22
N GLU A 209 -21.41 -9.99 3.25
CA GLU A 209 -22.59 -10.19 2.42
C GLU A 209 -22.17 -10.31 0.93
N PRO A 210 -22.90 -11.09 0.12
CA PRO A 210 -22.51 -11.40 -1.27
C PRO A 210 -22.54 -10.20 -2.24
N ASP A 211 -22.78 -8.98 -1.76
CA ASP A 211 -22.70 -7.75 -2.57
C ASP A 211 -21.23 -7.33 -2.86
N ASP A 212 -20.26 -7.98 -2.22
CA ASP A 212 -18.81 -7.73 -2.36
C ASP A 212 -18.14 -8.59 -3.44
N LEU A 213 -18.66 -8.53 -4.66
CA LEU A 213 -18.00 -9.10 -5.82
C LEU A 213 -16.63 -8.43 -6.01
N ALA A 214 -15.60 -9.26 -6.24
CA ALA A 214 -14.29 -8.80 -6.67
C ALA A 214 -14.41 -7.78 -7.80
N ASP A 215 -13.50 -6.79 -7.84
CA ASP A 215 -13.51 -5.66 -8.76
C ASP A 215 -13.93 -6.12 -10.16
N ASP A 216 -14.93 -5.45 -10.74
CA ASP A 216 -15.64 -5.92 -11.94
C ASP A 216 -14.81 -5.74 -13.23
N ILE A 217 -13.63 -6.36 -13.27
CA ILE A 217 -12.81 -6.47 -14.45
C ILE A 217 -13.05 -7.83 -15.08
N GLU A 218 -13.63 -7.83 -16.27
CA GLU A 218 -13.91 -9.04 -17.05
C GLU A 218 -12.97 -9.11 -18.25
N LEU A 219 -12.44 -10.31 -18.48
CA LEU A 219 -11.74 -10.73 -19.69
C LEU A 219 -12.62 -11.77 -20.41
N PRO A 220 -12.30 -12.13 -21.67
CA PRO A 220 -13.12 -13.09 -22.42
C PRO A 220 -13.15 -14.47 -21.76
N ASP A 221 -12.08 -14.83 -21.04
CA ASP A 221 -11.90 -16.12 -20.37
C ASP A 221 -12.40 -16.12 -18.91
N GLY A 222 -13.01 -15.02 -18.44
CA GLY A 222 -13.52 -14.84 -17.08
C GLY A 222 -12.92 -13.63 -16.35
N PRO A 223 -13.21 -13.47 -15.03
CA PRO A 223 -12.74 -12.32 -14.27
C PRO A 223 -11.21 -12.33 -14.13
N GLU A 224 -10.62 -11.13 -14.11
CA GLU A 224 -9.20 -10.99 -13.85
C GLU A 224 -8.89 -11.48 -12.42
N ALA A 225 -7.94 -12.41 -12.27
CA ALA A 225 -7.52 -12.89 -10.96
C ALA A 225 -6.83 -11.75 -10.18
N PRO A 226 -7.00 -11.66 -8.84
CA PRO A 226 -6.25 -10.72 -8.02
C PRO A 226 -4.76 -10.96 -8.25
N GLN A 227 -4.07 -9.98 -8.83
CA GLN A 227 -2.64 -10.07 -9.05
C GLN A 227 -1.94 -10.03 -7.69
N GLN A 228 -1.07 -11.01 -7.39
CA GLN A 228 0.06 -10.74 -6.49
C GLN A 228 0.87 -9.59 -7.12
N SER A 229 1.49 -8.73 -6.31
CA SER A 229 2.35 -7.64 -6.79
C SER A 229 3.38 -8.21 -7.78
N THR A 230 3.06 -8.13 -9.06
CA THR A 230 3.91 -8.56 -10.16
C THR A 230 4.16 -7.30 -10.96
N THR A 231 5.42 -6.92 -11.02
CA THR A 231 5.86 -5.66 -11.56
C THR A 231 5.59 -5.58 -13.08
N PHE A 232 5.08 -4.42 -13.52
CA PHE A 232 5.06 -3.84 -14.88
C PHE A 232 3.83 -4.00 -15.80
N THR A 233 3.30 -2.83 -16.18
CA THR A 233 3.20 -2.40 -17.60
C THR A 233 3.81 -0.99 -17.75
N ALA A 234 4.92 -0.88 -18.47
CA ALA A 234 5.26 0.28 -19.32
C ALA A 234 6.52 -0.01 -20.16
N GLN A 235 6.30 -0.08 -21.48
CA GLN A 235 7.17 0.33 -22.59
C GLN A 235 8.69 0.27 -22.38
N ASP A 236 9.24 -0.94 -22.46
CA ASP A 236 10.44 -1.19 -23.26
C ASP A 236 10.40 -2.65 -23.71
N GLN A 237 10.34 -2.84 -25.02
CA GLN A 237 10.27 -4.15 -25.68
C GLN A 237 11.56 -4.93 -25.37
N CYS A 238 11.44 -6.02 -24.62
CA CYS A 238 12.38 -7.13 -24.78
C CYS A 238 12.11 -7.76 -26.15
N PRO A 239 13.07 -7.83 -27.09
CA PRO A 239 12.82 -8.28 -28.46
C PRO A 239 12.41 -9.75 -28.61
N ASP A 240 12.47 -10.55 -27.55
CA ASP A 240 12.37 -12.03 -27.66
C ASP A 240 11.16 -12.63 -26.92
N LYS A 241 10.09 -11.87 -26.74
CA LYS A 241 8.77 -12.47 -26.54
C LYS A 241 7.87 -11.99 -27.65
N GLU A 242 7.63 -12.85 -28.62
CA GLU A 242 6.49 -12.70 -29.52
C GLU A 242 5.25 -12.43 -28.66
N ASP A 243 4.58 -11.31 -28.95
CA ASP A 243 3.34 -10.88 -28.33
C ASP A 243 2.23 -11.90 -28.62
N GLU A 244 2.22 -13.04 -27.92
CA GLU A 244 1.05 -13.92 -27.82
C GLU A 244 -0.08 -13.27 -26.99
N SER A 245 0.12 -12.05 -26.48
CA SER A 245 -0.96 -11.20 -25.99
C SER A 245 -1.57 -10.40 -27.15
N ALA A 246 -2.20 -11.09 -28.10
CA ALA A 246 -3.25 -10.44 -28.88
C ALA A 246 -4.18 -9.73 -27.89
N ARG A 247 -4.28 -8.40 -27.97
CA ARG A 247 -4.97 -7.49 -27.02
C ARG A 247 -6.30 -8.11 -26.55
N LYS A 248 -6.30 -8.81 -25.42
CA LYS A 248 -7.51 -9.42 -24.88
C LYS A 248 -8.48 -8.29 -24.54
N LEU A 249 -9.70 -8.42 -25.04
CA LEU A 249 -10.78 -7.48 -24.77
C LEU A 249 -11.01 -7.39 -23.25
N ARG A 250 -10.84 -6.21 -22.65
CA ARG A 250 -10.95 -6.02 -21.20
C ARG A 250 -12.05 -5.02 -20.88
N GLY A 251 -13.00 -5.39 -20.04
CA GLY A 251 -14.07 -4.51 -19.56
C GLY A 251 -13.89 -4.17 -18.09
N VAL A 252 -13.96 -2.87 -17.73
CA VAL A 252 -13.89 -2.41 -16.34
C VAL A 252 -15.26 -1.84 -15.97
N PHE A 253 -16.12 -2.64 -15.35
CA PHE A 253 -17.52 -2.30 -15.15
C PHE A 253 -17.83 -1.67 -13.78
N GLY A 254 -16.84 -1.66 -12.88
CA GLY A 254 -16.92 -1.11 -11.54
C GLY A 254 -15.80 -0.10 -11.29
N ARG A 255 -15.70 0.34 -10.05
CA ARG A 255 -14.54 1.11 -9.57
C ARG A 255 -13.25 0.31 -9.72
N ASN A 256 -12.11 0.99 -9.77
CA ASN A 256 -10.81 0.32 -9.76
C ASN A 256 -10.25 0.29 -8.34
N ARG A 257 -9.09 -0.33 -8.15
CA ARG A 257 -8.31 -0.27 -6.91
C ARG A 257 -6.93 0.31 -7.17
N THR A 258 -6.36 0.92 -6.14
CA THR A 258 -4.94 1.23 -6.16
C THR A 258 -4.15 -0.07 -6.26
N HIS A 259 -3.10 -0.06 -7.06
CA HIS A 259 -2.29 -1.25 -7.38
C HIS A 259 -1.53 -1.77 -6.15
N ALA A 260 -0.83 -0.87 -5.45
CA ALA A 260 -0.01 -1.23 -4.31
C ALA A 260 0.22 -0.02 -3.39
N GLU A 261 0.72 -0.28 -2.19
CA GLU A 261 1.42 0.69 -1.36
C GLU A 261 2.91 0.30 -1.38
N VAL A 262 3.77 1.21 -1.83
CA VAL A 262 5.23 1.06 -1.69
C VAL A 262 5.64 1.62 -0.35
N VAL A 263 6.45 0.89 0.41
CA VAL A 263 6.88 1.30 1.74
C VAL A 263 8.40 1.29 1.84
N PHE A 264 8.95 2.34 2.45
CA PHE A 264 10.38 2.51 2.69
C PHE A 264 10.66 2.12 4.14
N HIS A 265 11.55 1.15 4.31
CA HIS A 265 11.90 0.55 5.59
C HIS A 265 13.36 0.79 5.92
N ARG A 266 13.64 1.14 7.18
CA ARG A 266 14.95 0.91 7.78
C ARG A 266 15.12 -0.59 8.03
N PRO A 267 16.32 -1.18 7.85
CA PRO A 267 16.58 -2.59 8.15
C PRO A 267 16.21 -3.04 9.58
N CYS A 268 16.11 -2.10 10.53
CA CYS A 268 15.66 -2.35 11.89
C CYS A 268 14.13 -2.55 12.05
N GLY A 269 13.36 -2.35 10.98
CA GLY A 269 11.90 -2.54 10.95
C GLY A 269 11.08 -1.24 11.00
N ILE A 270 11.71 -0.08 11.20
CA ILE A 270 11.03 1.22 11.17
C ILE A 270 10.62 1.56 9.74
N MET A 271 9.34 1.83 9.51
CA MET A 271 8.82 2.35 8.25
C MET A 271 8.92 3.87 8.26
N ILE A 272 9.52 4.48 7.25
CA ILE A 272 9.78 5.93 7.24
C ILE A 272 8.96 6.70 6.20
N ARG A 273 8.43 5.99 5.20
CA ARG A 273 7.62 6.57 4.13
C ARG A 273 6.78 5.47 3.51
N ARG A 274 5.59 5.84 3.03
CA ARG A 274 4.81 5.03 2.11
C ARG A 274 4.29 5.88 0.97
N GLU A 275 4.01 5.26 -0.16
CA GLU A 275 3.32 5.90 -1.27
C GLU A 275 2.33 4.96 -1.95
N THR A 276 1.16 5.48 -2.29
CA THR A 276 0.14 4.76 -3.04
C THR A 276 0.50 4.70 -4.53
N CYS A 277 0.61 3.50 -5.08
CA CYS A 277 0.69 3.25 -6.52
C CYS A 277 -0.72 3.06 -7.08
N TYR A 278 -1.17 3.92 -8.00
CA TYR A 278 -2.54 3.87 -8.51
C TYR A 278 -2.73 2.82 -9.62
N LYS A 279 -1.83 2.77 -10.61
CA LYS A 279 -1.93 1.81 -11.74
C LYS A 279 -0.84 0.73 -11.72
N ALA A 280 0.37 1.14 -11.37
CA ALA A 280 1.54 0.27 -11.31
C ALA A 280 2.54 0.88 -10.33
N GLU A 281 3.41 0.05 -9.79
CA GLU A 281 4.66 0.49 -9.20
C GLU A 281 5.60 0.94 -10.33
N THR A 282 5.97 2.22 -10.37
CA THR A 282 6.78 2.79 -11.46
C THR A 282 8.12 3.29 -10.96
N LEU A 283 9.16 3.16 -11.78
CA LEU A 283 10.51 3.68 -11.48
C LEU A 283 10.50 5.19 -11.26
N THR A 284 9.66 5.93 -11.99
CA THR A 284 9.51 7.39 -11.81
C THR A 284 9.00 7.70 -10.41
N GLN A 285 7.98 6.98 -9.92
CA GLN A 285 7.46 7.20 -8.57
C GLN A 285 8.54 6.93 -7.51
N ILE A 286 9.28 5.82 -7.61
CA ILE A 286 10.40 5.52 -6.69
C ILE A 286 11.48 6.61 -6.75
N THR A 287 11.80 7.10 -7.95
CA THR A 287 12.79 8.19 -8.15
C THR A 287 12.34 9.49 -7.48
N GLU A 288 11.06 9.88 -7.64
CA GLU A 288 10.47 11.04 -6.98
C GLU A 288 10.54 10.92 -5.45
N SER A 289 10.24 9.74 -4.89
CA SER A 289 10.39 9.48 -3.46
C SER A 289 11.83 9.64 -2.98
N LEU A 290 12.80 9.19 -3.77
CA LEU A 290 14.22 9.27 -3.43
C LEU A 290 14.73 10.71 -3.47
N HIS A 291 14.33 11.51 -4.46
CA HIS A 291 14.63 12.94 -4.46
C HIS A 291 13.97 13.68 -3.29
N TRP A 292 12.75 13.30 -2.91
CA TRP A 292 12.12 13.84 -1.71
C TRP A 292 12.93 13.52 -0.44
N LEU A 293 13.49 12.30 -0.33
CA LEU A 293 14.37 11.93 0.77
C LEU A 293 15.70 12.71 0.71
N GLU A 294 16.28 12.87 -0.48
CA GLU A 294 17.51 13.62 -0.71
C GLU A 294 17.39 15.08 -0.29
N GLY A 295 16.33 15.77 -0.72
CA GLY A 295 16.06 17.17 -0.37
C GLY A 295 15.89 17.42 1.13
N ARG A 296 15.83 16.36 1.94
CA ARG A 296 15.67 16.40 3.41
C ARG A 296 16.85 15.82 4.19
N GLY A 297 17.92 15.43 3.48
CA GLY A 297 19.07 14.76 4.07
C GLY A 297 18.73 13.38 4.63
N LEU A 298 17.73 12.70 4.05
CA LEU A 298 17.28 11.36 4.46
C LEU A 298 17.64 10.26 3.45
N LEU A 299 18.24 10.62 2.31
CA LEU A 299 18.71 9.66 1.32
C LEU A 299 19.75 8.73 1.97
N PRO A 300 19.58 7.40 1.85
CA PRO A 300 20.57 6.44 2.34
C PRO A 300 21.76 6.35 1.38
N GLU A 301 22.89 5.81 1.86
CA GLU A 301 23.98 5.39 0.98
C GLU A 301 23.60 4.12 0.19
N VAL A 302 22.72 3.27 0.74
CA VAL A 302 22.32 1.99 0.13
C VAL A 302 20.80 1.84 0.10
N LEU A 303 20.27 1.41 -1.04
CA LEU A 303 18.87 1.01 -1.20
C LEU A 303 18.77 -0.44 -1.71
N PHE A 304 18.21 -1.31 -0.88
CA PHE A 304 17.75 -2.62 -1.30
C PHE A 304 16.37 -2.49 -1.95
N TYR A 305 16.29 -2.88 -3.22
CA TYR A 305 15.06 -2.83 -3.99
C TYR A 305 15.10 -3.91 -5.07
N ASP A 306 14.04 -4.71 -5.18
CA ASP A 306 13.96 -5.84 -6.13
C ASP A 306 14.16 -5.41 -7.58
N ASN A 307 13.79 -4.17 -7.90
CA ASN A 307 13.92 -3.60 -9.23
C ASN A 307 15.05 -2.57 -9.32
N GLY A 308 16.02 -2.67 -8.40
CA GLY A 308 17.18 -1.78 -8.30
C GLY A 308 18.00 -1.71 -9.59
N CYS A 309 18.12 -2.81 -10.35
CA CYS A 309 18.84 -2.81 -11.61
C CYS A 309 18.19 -1.93 -12.70
N ARG A 310 16.86 -1.93 -12.79
CA ARG A 310 16.16 -1.05 -13.74
C ARG A 310 16.15 0.38 -13.25
N LEU A 311 16.09 0.59 -11.93
CA LEU A 311 16.25 1.91 -11.33
C LEU A 311 17.63 2.50 -11.65
N TYR A 312 18.69 1.70 -11.51
CA TYR A 312 20.06 2.07 -11.88
C TYR A 312 20.16 2.47 -13.36
N ARG A 313 19.60 1.66 -14.28
CA ARG A 313 19.53 2.01 -15.70
C ARG A 313 18.79 3.31 -15.95
N SER A 314 17.66 3.52 -15.27
CA SER A 314 16.86 4.73 -15.39
C SER A 314 17.65 5.97 -14.96
N PHE A 315 18.38 5.90 -13.84
CA PHE A 315 19.24 6.98 -13.39
C PHE A 315 20.33 7.29 -14.41
N ARG A 316 21.03 6.27 -14.92
CA ARG A 316 22.07 6.44 -15.94
C ARG A 316 21.54 7.05 -17.23
N ALA A 317 20.41 6.54 -17.72
CA ALA A 317 19.80 7.02 -18.98
C ALA A 317 19.30 8.46 -18.88
N ARG A 318 18.85 8.89 -17.69
CA ARG A 318 18.36 10.25 -17.44
C ARG A 318 19.44 11.20 -16.93
N ASN A 319 20.66 10.72 -16.73
CA ASN A 319 21.75 11.46 -16.07
C ASN A 319 21.32 12.05 -14.72
N ASP A 320 20.63 11.22 -13.93
CA ASP A 320 20.07 11.58 -12.64
C ASP A 320 21.18 11.65 -11.56
N PRO A 321 21.25 12.72 -10.74
CA PRO A 321 22.30 12.86 -9.73
C PRO A 321 22.27 11.80 -8.63
N LEU A 322 21.18 11.06 -8.46
CA LEU A 322 21.11 9.92 -7.53
C LEU A 322 22.03 8.77 -7.95
N PHE A 323 22.42 8.71 -9.23
CA PHE A 323 23.31 7.68 -9.77
C PHE A 323 24.63 7.56 -9.00
N ASP A 324 25.23 8.70 -8.63
CA ASP A 324 26.52 8.75 -7.93
C ASP A 324 26.37 8.70 -6.40
N LYS A 325 25.14 8.80 -5.88
CA LYS A 325 24.86 8.94 -4.45
C LYS A 325 24.29 7.68 -3.81
N LEU A 326 23.77 6.75 -4.61
CA LEU A 326 22.99 5.63 -4.12
C LEU A 326 23.51 4.29 -4.67
N ALA A 327 23.97 3.44 -3.76
CA ALA A 327 24.25 2.04 -4.07
C ALA A 327 22.94 1.23 -4.15
N LEU A 328 22.81 0.42 -5.21
CA LEU A 328 21.62 -0.39 -5.51
C LEU A 328 21.97 -1.89 -5.58
N PRO A 329 22.34 -2.54 -4.47
CA PRO A 329 22.60 -3.97 -4.45
C PRO A 329 21.31 -4.78 -4.69
N VAL A 330 21.39 -5.82 -5.53
CA VAL A 330 20.32 -6.82 -5.65
C VAL A 330 20.37 -7.75 -4.45
N ASP A 331 19.21 -8.06 -3.86
CA ASP A 331 19.13 -9.11 -2.83
C ASP A 331 19.55 -10.48 -3.41
N VAL A 332 20.40 -11.21 -2.70
CA VAL A 332 20.94 -12.52 -3.11
C VAL A 332 19.83 -13.54 -3.44
N PHE A 333 18.71 -13.50 -2.70
CA PHE A 333 17.56 -14.37 -2.96
C PHE A 333 16.87 -14.01 -4.28
N HIS A 334 16.66 -12.71 -4.53
CA HIS A 334 16.07 -12.22 -5.77
C HIS A 334 16.97 -12.46 -6.98
N TRP A 335 18.28 -12.30 -6.81
CA TRP A 335 19.29 -12.60 -7.83
C TRP A 335 19.20 -14.05 -8.33
N LYS A 336 19.01 -15.02 -7.43
CA LYS A 336 18.91 -16.45 -7.79
C LYS A 336 17.60 -16.83 -8.46
N SER A 337 16.50 -16.16 -8.12
CA SER A 337 15.14 -16.61 -8.44
C SER A 337 14.44 -15.81 -9.55
N LYS A 338 14.77 -14.52 -9.73
CA LYS A 338 13.99 -13.60 -10.60
C LYS A 338 14.79 -12.87 -11.68
N HIS A 339 16.13 -12.92 -11.69
CA HIS A 339 16.95 -12.21 -12.68
C HIS A 339 17.62 -13.16 -13.70
N LYS A 340 17.73 -12.69 -14.94
CA LYS A 340 18.55 -13.37 -15.96
C LYS A 340 20.02 -13.17 -15.61
N LYS A 341 20.77 -14.27 -15.47
CA LYS A 341 22.22 -14.27 -15.18
C LYS A 341 23.07 -13.50 -16.21
N THR A 342 22.53 -13.27 -17.40
CA THR A 342 23.18 -12.56 -18.51
C THR A 342 22.98 -11.04 -18.49
N ASP A 343 22.19 -10.51 -17.56
CA ASP A 343 22.01 -9.08 -17.41
C ASP A 343 23.26 -8.46 -16.73
N ILE A 344 24.00 -7.62 -17.47
CA ILE A 344 25.24 -6.96 -17.01
C ILE A 344 24.99 -6.09 -15.77
N GLU A 345 23.84 -5.42 -15.69
CA GLU A 345 23.54 -4.55 -14.54
C GLU A 345 23.34 -5.40 -13.28
N CYS A 346 22.57 -6.49 -13.39
CA CYS A 346 22.35 -7.41 -12.27
C CYS A 346 23.62 -8.19 -11.87
N SER A 347 24.47 -8.56 -12.84
CA SER A 347 25.63 -9.44 -12.60
C SER A 347 26.89 -8.68 -12.19
N TYR A 348 26.98 -7.38 -12.49
CA TYR A 348 28.17 -6.57 -12.23
C TYR A 348 27.87 -5.34 -11.38
N HIS A 349 27.02 -4.42 -11.84
CA HIS A 349 26.81 -3.12 -11.18
C HIS A 349 26.00 -3.21 -9.88
N CYS A 350 24.97 -4.04 -9.85
CA CYS A 350 24.12 -4.29 -8.68
C CYS A 350 24.49 -5.60 -7.97
N SER A 351 25.62 -6.22 -8.33
CA SER A 351 26.04 -7.50 -7.76
C SER A 351 26.37 -7.37 -6.28
N PRO A 352 25.91 -8.29 -5.41
CA PRO A 352 26.30 -8.31 -4.01
C PRO A 352 27.81 -8.33 -3.76
N TYR A 353 28.58 -8.90 -4.70
CA TYR A 353 30.04 -8.95 -4.61
C TYR A 353 30.71 -7.59 -4.80
N SER A 354 30.02 -6.63 -5.41
CA SER A 354 30.52 -5.26 -5.64
C SER A 354 30.43 -4.39 -4.38
N PHE A 355 29.84 -4.91 -3.29
CA PHE A 355 29.62 -4.20 -2.04
C PHE A 355 30.17 -5.00 -0.83
N PRO A 356 31.48 -5.23 -0.74
CA PRO A 356 32.09 -5.99 0.35
C PRO A 356 31.78 -5.41 1.74
N GLU A 357 31.65 -4.09 1.85
CA GLU A 357 31.30 -3.34 3.06
C GLU A 357 29.88 -3.62 3.59
N LEU A 358 29.00 -4.22 2.78
CA LEU A 358 27.66 -4.63 3.20
C LEU A 358 27.62 -6.07 3.72
N ARG A 359 28.71 -6.83 3.58
CA ARG A 359 28.80 -8.23 3.97
C ARG A 359 29.37 -8.37 5.39
N VAL A 360 28.86 -9.34 6.14
CA VAL A 360 29.39 -9.72 7.46
C VAL A 360 30.58 -10.65 7.31
N ASP A 361 30.51 -11.57 6.34
CA ASP A 361 31.53 -12.59 6.13
C ASP A 361 31.64 -13.01 4.64
N ALA A 362 32.63 -13.85 4.36
CA ALA A 362 32.85 -14.41 3.04
C ALA A 362 31.72 -15.36 2.58
N THR A 363 30.83 -15.80 3.49
CA THR A 363 29.74 -16.75 3.21
C THR A 363 28.52 -16.09 2.56
N GLY A 364 28.45 -14.75 2.58
CA GLY A 364 27.48 -13.97 1.80
C GLY A 364 26.32 -13.37 2.61
N SER A 365 26.39 -13.42 3.94
CA SER A 365 25.39 -12.83 4.83
C SER A 365 25.47 -11.30 4.80
N TRP A 366 24.33 -10.62 4.61
CA TRP A 366 24.25 -9.17 4.69
C TRP A 366 24.33 -8.68 6.14
N TYR A 367 24.97 -7.53 6.35
CA TYR A 367 24.91 -6.81 7.62
C TYR A 367 23.49 -6.30 7.91
N PHE A 368 22.85 -5.76 6.88
CA PHE A 368 21.49 -5.25 6.95
C PHE A 368 20.47 -6.34 6.65
N ASN A 369 19.35 -6.34 7.40
CA ASN A 369 18.20 -7.18 7.10
C ASN A 369 17.46 -6.66 5.85
N SER A 370 17.83 -7.17 4.68
CA SER A 370 17.17 -6.86 3.40
C SER A 370 15.77 -7.47 3.27
N SER A 371 15.43 -8.48 4.09
CA SER A 371 14.09 -9.11 4.11
C SER A 371 13.08 -8.39 5.01
N VAL A 372 13.45 -7.24 5.61
CA VAL A 372 12.57 -6.50 6.54
C VAL A 372 11.28 -6.02 5.88
N ALA A 373 11.32 -5.72 4.59
CA ALA A 373 10.16 -5.22 3.86
C ALA A 373 9.10 -6.32 3.72
N GLU A 374 9.49 -7.55 3.36
CA GLU A 374 8.60 -8.72 3.34
C GLU A 374 7.94 -8.96 4.72
N GLN A 375 8.73 -8.90 5.80
CA GLN A 375 8.21 -9.08 7.18
C GLN A 375 7.19 -8.01 7.56
N ASN A 376 7.45 -6.75 7.20
CA ASN A 376 6.52 -5.66 7.43
C ASN A 376 5.28 -5.75 6.52
N ASN A 377 5.45 -6.21 5.28
CA ASN A 377 4.37 -6.45 4.33
C ASN A 377 3.43 -7.55 4.80
N VAL A 378 3.93 -8.63 5.41
CA VAL A 378 3.06 -9.63 6.09
C VAL A 378 2.21 -8.96 7.15
N TRP A 379 2.77 -8.04 7.94
CA TRP A 379 1.99 -7.31 8.94
C TRP A 379 1.01 -6.30 8.34
N LEU A 380 1.40 -5.55 7.30
CA LEU A 380 0.49 -4.65 6.60
C LEU A 380 -0.67 -5.42 5.95
N GLY A 381 -0.38 -6.59 5.39
CA GLY A 381 -1.34 -7.51 4.77
C GLY A 381 -2.45 -7.97 5.71
N GLY A 382 -2.18 -8.07 7.01
CA GLY A 382 -3.20 -8.40 8.00
C GLY A 382 -4.36 -7.40 8.06
N TYR A 383 -4.19 -6.17 7.57
CA TYR A 383 -5.26 -5.17 7.50
C TYR A 383 -6.09 -5.23 6.21
N HIS A 384 -5.73 -6.09 5.25
CA HIS A 384 -6.36 -6.13 3.92
C HIS A 384 -7.89 -6.14 3.97
N SER A 385 -8.47 -7.01 4.80
CA SER A 385 -9.94 -7.14 4.93
C SER A 385 -10.61 -5.86 5.45
N MET A 386 -9.99 -5.15 6.39
CA MET A 386 -10.54 -3.92 6.95
C MET A 386 -10.43 -2.75 5.98
N LEU A 387 -9.29 -2.68 5.28
CA LEU A 387 -8.97 -1.58 4.37
C LEU A 387 -9.72 -1.68 3.04
N ARG A 388 -10.17 -2.90 2.67
CA ARG A 388 -10.68 -3.21 1.33
C ARG A 388 -11.74 -2.24 0.84
N GLU A 389 -12.64 -1.81 1.71
CA GLU A 389 -13.77 -0.94 1.35
C GLU A 389 -13.66 0.48 1.94
N MET A 390 -12.51 0.82 2.52
CA MET A 390 -12.30 2.15 3.06
C MET A 390 -12.13 3.18 1.95
N GLY A 391 -12.87 4.28 2.06
CA GLY A 391 -12.61 5.48 1.28
C GLY A 391 -11.24 6.08 1.61
N GLU A 392 -10.70 6.84 0.67
CA GLU A 392 -9.33 7.36 0.70
C GLU A 392 -8.90 8.02 2.01
N VAL A 393 -9.71 8.93 2.54
CA VAL A 393 -9.33 9.67 3.75
C VAL A 393 -9.17 8.73 4.95
N ARG A 394 -10.11 7.80 5.16
CA ARG A 394 -10.03 6.83 6.26
C ARG A 394 -8.93 5.81 6.04
N TYR A 395 -8.76 5.33 4.81
CA TYR A 395 -7.71 4.39 4.44
C TYR A 395 -6.33 4.95 4.81
N ASN A 396 -6.01 6.16 4.33
CA ASN A 396 -4.70 6.75 4.57
C ASN A 396 -4.51 7.09 6.06
N PHE A 397 -5.51 7.71 6.69
CA PHE A 397 -5.45 8.06 8.10
C PHE A 397 -5.21 6.83 9.00
N PHE A 398 -5.94 5.75 8.74
CA PHE A 398 -5.80 4.49 9.48
C PHE A 398 -4.42 3.88 9.27
N LEU A 399 -3.97 3.77 8.01
CA LEU A 399 -2.71 3.12 7.68
C LEU A 399 -1.52 3.88 8.26
N ASP A 400 -1.51 5.21 8.14
CA ASP A 400 -0.49 6.08 8.75
C ASP A 400 -0.44 5.88 10.26
N GLU A 401 -1.60 5.84 10.93
CA GLU A 401 -1.64 5.66 12.37
C GLU A 401 -1.15 4.28 12.81
N MET A 402 -1.53 3.20 12.10
CA MET A 402 -1.04 1.86 12.40
C MET A 402 0.48 1.79 12.23
N ILE A 403 1.02 2.39 11.16
CA ILE A 403 2.46 2.46 10.91
C ILE A 403 3.17 3.19 12.05
N LEU A 404 2.67 4.35 12.47
CA LEU A 404 3.28 5.11 13.58
C LEU A 404 3.26 4.34 14.89
N ARG A 405 2.14 3.72 15.23
CA ARG A 405 2.02 2.88 16.44
C ARG A 405 2.96 1.68 16.38
N ARG A 406 3.09 1.02 15.22
CA ARG A 406 4.06 -0.07 15.03
C ARG A 406 5.49 0.44 15.18
N ASN A 407 5.83 1.57 14.57
CA ASN A 407 7.15 2.16 14.69
C ASN A 407 7.52 2.45 16.15
N ARG A 408 6.59 2.96 16.96
CA ARG A 408 6.81 3.17 18.41
C ARG A 408 7.13 1.85 19.14
N LEU A 409 6.39 0.77 18.85
CA LEU A 409 6.66 -0.55 19.41
C LEU A 409 7.99 -1.14 18.93
N THR A 410 8.33 -0.95 17.66
CA THR A 410 9.62 -1.38 17.10
C THR A 410 10.75 -0.60 17.76
N PHE A 411 10.62 0.72 17.88
CA PHE A 411 11.62 1.58 18.51
C PHE A 411 11.88 1.20 19.98
N ALA A 412 10.83 0.88 20.75
CA ALA A 412 10.97 0.41 22.13
C ALA A 412 11.82 -0.89 22.24
N LYS A 413 11.85 -1.71 21.19
CA LYS A 413 12.68 -2.94 21.13
C LYS A 413 14.12 -2.67 20.67
N LEU A 414 14.45 -1.44 20.27
CA LEU A 414 15.77 -1.07 19.75
C LEU A 414 16.70 -0.46 20.80
N HIS A 415 16.34 -0.48 22.09
CA HIS A 415 17.12 0.13 23.17
C HIS A 415 18.58 -0.34 23.24
N ASP A 416 18.87 -1.58 22.87
CA ASP A 416 20.22 -2.16 22.86
C ASP A 416 21.04 -1.84 21.60
N TYR A 417 20.50 -1.07 20.66
CA TYR A 417 21.12 -0.81 19.34
C TYR A 417 21.39 0.67 19.10
N SER A 418 21.73 1.40 20.16
CA SER A 418 22.13 2.82 20.10
C SER A 418 21.17 3.68 19.25
N PRO A 419 19.85 3.65 19.51
CA PRO A 419 18.89 4.33 18.67
C PRO A 419 19.03 5.85 18.81
N GLY A 420 18.98 6.56 17.68
CA GLY A 420 19.09 8.01 17.63
C GLY A 420 18.28 8.64 16.49
N THR A 421 18.50 9.94 16.32
CA THR A 421 17.85 10.76 15.30
C THR A 421 18.93 11.49 14.52
N LEU A 422 18.91 11.37 13.19
CA LEU A 422 19.82 12.14 12.33
C LEU A 422 19.64 13.65 12.60
N PRO A 423 20.65 14.48 12.33
CA PRO A 423 20.56 15.95 12.47
C PRO A 423 19.78 16.59 11.30
N THR A 424 18.94 17.59 11.58
CA THR A 424 18.24 18.36 10.54
C THR A 424 19.27 19.17 9.74
N THR A 425 19.25 19.03 8.42
CA THR A 425 20.12 19.77 7.49
C THR A 425 19.72 21.21 7.37
#